data_AF-A0A372DQ59-F1
#
_entry.id   AF-A0A372DQ59-F1
#
_cell.length_a   1.000
_cell.length_b   1.000
_cell.length_c   1.000
_cell.angle_alpha   90.00
_cell.angle_beta   90.00
_cell.angle_gamma   90.00
#
_symmetry.space_group_name_H-M   'P 1'
#
loop_
_entity.id
_entity.type
_entity.pdbx_description
1 polymer ?
#
loop_
_entity_poly.entity_id
_entity_poly.type
_entity_poly.pdbx_seq_one_letter_code
_entity_poly.pdbx_strand_id
1 'polypeptide(L)'
;MRGIPLRFVFALPWLLALPSLTAGEVTIYRCTDARGHLTLRDTPCAPGERQETRAMVRPRDAVPAAAPIATTPPPPPAAAAPAPILVLRAPQPLYECITPDGERYTNDSAEGRPRWVPLWTLGYPVARAPHHHAHAGADLAITGGNVSLHAGGSVLTRPAHSGHPWYPALAGTWIRDACHALPQPEVCARLRDRRDEIRRRFFNAQPSERDLLRVEERGINARLDSDCGAR
;
A
#
# COMPACT_ATOMS: atom_id res chain seq x y z
N MET A 1 77.95 12.06 2.97
CA MET A 1 78.29 11.16 1.84
C MET A 1 78.00 9.73 2.27
N ARG A 2 77.18 9.00 1.48
CA ARG A 2 76.99 7.52 1.39
C ARG A 2 76.69 6.79 2.72
N GLY A 3 75.59 6.06 2.90
CA GLY A 3 74.89 5.16 1.97
C GLY A 3 74.94 3.73 2.56
N ILE A 4 73.76 3.20 2.90
CA ILE A 4 73.43 1.90 3.53
C ILE A 4 74.05 0.70 2.78
N PRO A 5 74.27 -0.48 3.41
CA PRO A 5 73.37 -1.60 3.09
C PRO A 5 73.04 -2.59 4.23
N LEU A 6 71.78 -3.04 4.14
CA LEU A 6 71.08 -4.12 4.83
C LEU A 6 71.49 -5.51 4.27
N ARG A 7 71.59 -6.57 5.08
CA ARG A 7 71.33 -7.97 4.63
C ARG A 7 70.79 -8.87 5.77
N PHE A 8 69.58 -9.36 5.54
CA PHE A 8 68.86 -10.43 6.23
C PHE A 8 69.46 -11.81 5.90
N VAL A 9 69.52 -12.73 6.88
CA VAL A 9 69.66 -14.18 6.66
C VAL A 9 68.63 -14.90 7.54
N PHE A 10 67.78 -15.71 6.89
CA PHE A 10 66.71 -16.53 7.47
C PHE A 10 67.28 -17.84 8.06
N ALA A 11 66.78 -18.26 9.22
CA ALA A 11 67.15 -19.51 9.91
C ALA A 11 65.96 -20.48 10.03
N LEU A 12 66.22 -21.73 9.61
CA LEU A 12 65.69 -23.08 9.94
C LEU A 12 64.28 -23.30 10.53
N PRO A 13 63.67 -24.47 10.22
CA PRO A 13 63.60 -25.48 11.28
C PRO A 13 63.88 -26.93 10.85
N TRP A 14 64.48 -27.66 11.80
CA TRP A 14 64.82 -29.09 11.80
C TRP A 14 63.65 -29.94 12.31
N LEU A 15 63.37 -31.06 11.64
CA LEU A 15 62.47 -32.13 12.08
C LEU A 15 63.15 -33.03 13.13
N LEU A 16 62.46 -33.31 14.24
CA LEU A 16 62.82 -34.34 15.23
C LEU A 16 61.86 -35.54 15.10
N ALA A 17 62.41 -36.73 14.89
CA ALA A 17 61.71 -38.01 14.91
C ALA A 17 61.83 -38.69 16.28
N LEU A 18 60.73 -39.24 16.81
CA LEU A 18 60.69 -40.03 18.05
C LEU A 18 60.73 -41.54 17.77
N PRO A 19 61.42 -42.37 18.58
CA PRO A 19 61.39 -43.82 18.48
C PRO A 19 60.20 -44.46 19.23
N SER A 20 59.68 -45.58 18.71
CA SER A 20 58.55 -46.34 19.26
C SER A 20 59.01 -47.52 20.13
N LEU A 21 58.41 -47.70 21.32
CA LEU A 21 58.58 -48.88 22.19
C LEU A 21 57.49 -49.93 21.91
N THR A 22 57.85 -51.18 21.65
CA THR A 22 56.91 -52.32 21.49
C THR A 22 56.79 -53.12 22.78
N ALA A 23 55.67 -52.97 23.48
CA ALA A 23 55.30 -53.77 24.66
C ALA A 23 54.00 -54.54 24.36
N GLY A 24 54.04 -55.88 24.35
CA GLY A 24 52.81 -56.68 24.24
C GLY A 24 52.90 -58.14 23.78
N GLU A 25 54.07 -58.77 23.76
CA GLU A 25 54.21 -60.15 23.27
C GLU A 25 54.10 -61.16 24.44
N VAL A 26 53.11 -62.06 24.38
CA VAL A 26 52.88 -63.12 25.38
C VAL A 26 53.07 -64.48 24.71
N THR A 27 53.86 -65.36 25.31
CA THR A 27 54.17 -66.68 24.74
C THR A 27 53.29 -67.75 25.39
N ILE A 28 52.47 -68.43 24.60
CA ILE A 28 51.61 -69.54 25.05
C ILE A 28 52.10 -70.84 24.40
N TYR A 29 52.24 -71.89 25.21
CA TYR A 29 52.64 -73.22 24.75
C TYR A 29 51.42 -74.10 24.52
N ARG A 30 51.39 -74.74 23.35
CA ARG A 30 50.38 -75.72 23.00
C ARG A 30 51.00 -77.11 23.15
N CYS A 31 50.54 -77.84 24.15
CA CYS A 31 51.03 -79.18 24.50
C CYS A 31 50.08 -80.24 23.95
N THR A 32 50.63 -81.20 23.20
CA THR A 32 49.92 -82.38 22.68
C THR A 32 50.45 -83.62 23.36
N ASP A 33 49.56 -84.37 24.01
CA ASP A 33 49.89 -85.66 24.60
C ASP A 33 49.87 -86.80 23.55
N ALA A 34 50.36 -87.99 23.94
CA ALA A 34 50.40 -89.16 23.05
C ALA A 34 49.01 -89.69 22.66
N ARG A 35 47.93 -89.23 23.30
CA ARG A 35 46.53 -89.59 23.00
C ARG A 35 45.83 -88.54 22.11
N GLY A 36 46.55 -87.48 21.72
CA GLY A 36 46.05 -86.43 20.84
C GLY A 36 45.25 -85.34 21.54
N HIS A 37 45.23 -85.29 22.87
CA HIS A 37 44.60 -84.19 23.60
C HIS A 37 45.49 -82.96 23.62
N LEU A 38 44.85 -81.81 23.39
CA LEU A 38 45.49 -80.51 23.28
C LEU A 38 45.19 -79.66 24.50
N THR A 39 46.25 -79.22 25.18
CA THR A 39 46.12 -78.24 26.27
C THR A 39 46.99 -77.01 25.96
N LEU A 40 46.45 -75.83 26.22
CA LEU A 40 47.17 -74.56 26.12
C LEU A 40 47.61 -74.16 27.52
N ARG A 41 48.89 -73.87 27.68
CA ARG A 41 49.52 -73.54 28.97
C ARG A 41 50.53 -72.42 28.80
N ASP A 42 50.66 -71.61 29.86
CA ASP A 42 51.63 -70.52 29.91
C ASP A 42 53.00 -70.99 30.45
N THR A 43 53.13 -72.28 30.77
CA THR A 43 54.37 -72.95 31.21
C THR A 43 54.79 -74.05 30.21
N PRO A 44 56.10 -74.37 30.12
CA PRO A 44 56.60 -75.38 29.19
C PRO A 44 55.96 -76.76 29.41
N CYS A 45 55.80 -77.54 28.34
CA CYS A 45 55.18 -78.86 28.40
C CYS A 45 56.01 -79.88 29.22
N ALA A 46 55.36 -80.90 29.76
CA ALA A 46 56.03 -81.97 30.49
C ALA A 46 56.92 -82.82 29.55
N PRO A 47 58.00 -83.44 30.07
CA PRO A 47 58.90 -84.25 29.25
C PRO A 47 58.15 -85.43 28.62
N GLY A 48 58.13 -85.49 27.28
CA GLY A 48 57.46 -86.52 26.49
C GLY A 48 56.25 -86.04 25.68
N GLU A 49 55.81 -84.80 25.86
CA GLU A 49 54.75 -84.17 25.06
C GLU A 49 55.32 -83.33 23.90
N ARG A 50 54.56 -83.19 22.81
CA ARG A 50 54.94 -82.29 21.70
C ARG A 50 54.53 -80.86 22.03
N GLN A 51 55.51 -79.96 21.98
CA GLN A 51 55.37 -78.54 22.31
C GLN A 51 55.41 -77.67 21.03
N GLU A 52 54.38 -76.85 20.84
CA GLU A 52 54.35 -75.79 19.82
C GLU A 52 54.22 -74.44 20.53
N THR A 53 55.21 -73.56 20.33
CA THR A 53 55.25 -72.24 20.94
C THR A 53 54.56 -71.23 20.04
N ARG A 54 53.55 -70.52 20.56
CA ARG A 54 52.90 -69.42 19.82
C ARG A 54 53.01 -68.12 20.59
N ALA A 55 53.69 -67.15 19.97
CA ALA A 55 53.66 -65.76 20.41
C ALA A 55 52.32 -65.16 20.01
N MET A 56 51.59 -64.62 20.99
CA MET A 56 50.34 -63.92 20.78
C MET A 56 50.45 -62.51 21.35
N VAL A 57 49.86 -61.54 20.65
CA VAL A 57 49.84 -60.16 21.12
C VAL A 57 48.67 -60.00 22.10
N ARG A 58 48.95 -59.45 23.28
CA ARG A 58 47.90 -59.17 24.26
C ARG A 58 46.94 -58.13 23.67
N PRO A 59 45.62 -58.40 23.61
CA PRO A 59 44.65 -57.38 23.23
C PRO A 59 44.75 -56.19 24.18
N ARG A 60 44.94 -54.99 23.61
CA ARG A 60 45.13 -53.76 24.37
C ARG A 60 43.76 -53.20 24.77
N ASP A 61 43.51 -53.07 26.06
CA ASP A 61 42.28 -52.45 26.57
C ASP A 61 42.16 -51.00 26.05
N ALA A 62 40.95 -50.65 25.59
CA ALA A 62 40.67 -49.33 25.04
C ALA A 62 40.68 -48.28 26.16
N VAL A 63 41.37 -47.15 25.90
CA VAL A 63 41.38 -46.00 26.81
C VAL A 63 39.95 -45.45 26.91
N PRO A 64 39.44 -45.12 28.12
CA PRO A 64 38.11 -44.53 28.27
C PRO A 64 37.99 -43.26 27.43
N ALA A 65 36.97 -43.21 26.56
CA ALA A 65 36.71 -42.01 25.77
C ALA A 65 36.35 -40.85 26.71
N ALA A 66 37.01 -39.70 26.52
CA ALA A 66 36.65 -38.48 27.22
C ALA A 66 35.18 -38.12 26.91
N ALA A 67 34.42 -37.77 27.94
CA ALA A 67 33.03 -37.36 27.78
C ALA A 67 32.93 -36.15 26.82
N PRO A 68 31.94 -36.11 25.92
CA PRO A 68 31.78 -34.98 25.02
C PRO A 68 31.49 -33.72 25.82
N ILE A 69 32.24 -32.65 25.54
CA ILE A 69 31.97 -31.33 26.11
C ILE A 69 30.63 -30.85 25.53
N ALA A 70 29.66 -30.60 26.41
CA ALA A 70 28.37 -30.05 26.01
C ALA A 70 28.59 -28.71 25.30
N THR A 71 28.26 -28.65 24.02
CA THR A 71 28.32 -27.43 23.23
C THR A 71 27.13 -26.57 23.62
N THR A 72 27.38 -25.38 24.18
CA THR A 72 26.32 -24.43 24.51
C THR A 72 25.55 -24.08 23.23
N PRO A 73 24.21 -24.23 23.20
CA PRO A 73 23.43 -23.87 22.03
C PRO A 73 23.60 -22.37 21.71
N PRO A 74 23.66 -21.99 20.42
CA PRO A 74 23.78 -20.60 20.03
C PRO A 74 22.60 -19.78 20.58
N PRO A 75 22.82 -18.53 21.00
CA PRO A 75 21.75 -17.68 21.49
C PRO A 75 20.67 -17.51 20.41
N PRO A 76 19.39 -17.41 20.78
CA PRO A 76 18.32 -17.21 19.81
C PRO A 76 18.55 -15.91 19.04
N PRO A 77 18.19 -15.86 17.73
CA PRO A 77 18.34 -14.66 16.94
C PRO A 77 17.56 -13.50 17.57
N ALA A 78 18.22 -12.36 17.72
CA ALA A 78 17.60 -11.15 18.24
C ALA A 78 16.41 -10.76 17.36
N ALA A 79 15.27 -10.40 17.98
CA ALA A 79 14.11 -9.92 17.26
C ALA A 79 14.49 -8.70 16.41
N ALA A 80 14.15 -8.73 15.11
CA ALA A 80 14.42 -7.63 14.21
C ALA A 80 13.69 -6.37 14.69
N ALA A 81 14.41 -5.25 14.78
CA ALA A 81 13.79 -3.96 15.06
C ALA A 81 12.74 -3.64 13.99
N PRO A 82 11.58 -3.04 14.35
CA PRO A 82 10.58 -2.66 13.37
C PRO A 82 11.19 -1.67 12.37
N ALA A 83 10.95 -1.93 11.08
CA ALA A 83 11.42 -1.05 10.02
C ALA A 83 10.78 0.34 10.15
N PRO A 84 11.51 1.42 9.84
CA PRO A 84 10.93 2.76 9.83
C PRO A 84 9.82 2.86 8.78
N ILE A 85 8.64 3.35 9.17
CA ILE A 85 7.51 3.60 8.28
C ILE A 85 7.65 5.02 7.72
N LEU A 86 7.81 5.14 6.41
CA LEU A 86 7.77 6.43 5.71
C LEU A 86 6.32 6.74 5.29
N VAL A 87 5.70 7.72 5.94
CA VAL A 87 4.36 8.21 5.56
C VAL A 87 4.52 9.35 4.56
N LEU A 88 4.19 9.10 3.30
CA LEU A 88 4.10 10.14 2.28
C LEU A 88 2.71 10.78 2.34
N ARG A 89 2.66 12.10 2.49
CA ARG A 89 1.42 12.85 2.28
C ARG A 89 1.10 12.85 0.79
N ALA A 90 -0.09 12.40 0.42
CA ALA A 90 -0.60 12.58 -0.93
C ALA A 90 -0.98 14.06 -1.14
N PRO A 91 -0.64 14.66 -2.30
CA PRO A 91 -0.97 16.04 -2.59
C PRO A 91 -2.48 16.22 -2.74
N GLN A 92 -2.99 17.40 -2.37
CA GLN A 92 -4.43 17.66 -2.44
C GLN A 92 -4.88 17.83 -3.90
N PRO A 93 -5.91 17.11 -4.37
CA PRO A 93 -6.40 17.27 -5.73
C PRO A 93 -7.07 18.62 -5.92
N LEU A 94 -7.03 19.12 -7.15
CA LEU A 94 -7.86 20.21 -7.62
C LEU A 94 -8.58 19.71 -8.87
N TYR A 95 -9.83 20.11 -9.05
CA TYR A 95 -10.66 19.70 -10.17
C TYR A 95 -10.92 20.88 -11.09
N GLU A 96 -10.90 20.64 -12.39
CA GLU A 96 -11.41 21.56 -13.37
C GLU A 96 -12.77 21.05 -13.83
N CYS A 97 -13.76 21.92 -13.71
CA CYS A 97 -15.13 21.64 -14.05
C CYS A 97 -15.52 22.50 -15.25
N ILE A 98 -16.37 21.96 -16.11
CA ILE A 98 -16.83 22.62 -17.33
C ILE A 98 -18.33 22.80 -17.22
N THR A 99 -18.82 24.05 -17.34
CA THR A 99 -20.26 24.31 -17.41
C THR A 99 -20.81 23.78 -18.73
N PRO A 100 -22.14 23.54 -18.84
CA PRO A 100 -22.76 23.19 -20.12
C PRO A 100 -22.52 24.24 -21.22
N ASP A 101 -22.32 25.50 -20.82
CA ASP A 101 -22.02 26.61 -21.74
C ASP A 101 -20.55 26.62 -22.20
N GLY A 102 -19.70 25.76 -21.63
CA GLY A 102 -18.28 25.62 -21.98
C GLY A 102 -17.31 26.39 -21.09
N GLU A 103 -17.80 27.11 -20.08
CA GLU A 103 -16.96 27.87 -19.14
C GLU A 103 -16.21 26.93 -18.19
N ARG A 104 -14.90 27.17 -18.04
CA ARG A 104 -14.03 26.38 -17.16
C ARG A 104 -13.88 27.06 -15.81
N TYR A 105 -14.02 26.31 -14.73
CA TYR A 105 -13.74 26.79 -13.37
C TYR A 105 -13.07 25.71 -12.53
N THR A 106 -12.39 26.12 -11.46
CA THR A 106 -11.75 25.20 -10.53
C THR A 106 -12.62 24.92 -9.31
N ASN A 107 -12.61 23.69 -8.81
CA ASN A 107 -13.28 23.28 -7.58
C ASN A 107 -12.36 22.37 -6.76
N ASP A 108 -12.46 22.42 -5.44
CA ASP A 108 -11.71 21.53 -4.55
C ASP A 108 -12.36 20.14 -4.43
N SER A 109 -13.60 19.98 -4.92
CA SER A 109 -14.33 18.71 -4.94
C SER A 109 -14.65 18.25 -6.37
N ALA A 110 -14.68 16.92 -6.57
CA ALA A 110 -15.10 16.29 -7.82
C ALA A 110 -16.58 16.49 -8.16
N GLU A 111 -17.39 16.99 -7.21
CA GLU A 111 -18.84 17.08 -7.37
C GLU A 111 -19.32 18.26 -8.22
N GLY A 112 -18.45 19.24 -8.52
CA GLY A 112 -18.85 20.46 -9.23
C GLY A 112 -19.87 21.33 -8.51
N ARG A 113 -20.13 22.51 -9.06
CA ARG A 113 -21.14 23.45 -8.55
C ARG A 113 -22.54 22.93 -8.90
N PRO A 114 -23.48 22.87 -7.93
CA PRO A 114 -24.85 22.52 -8.23
C PRO A 114 -25.55 23.68 -8.94
N ARG A 115 -26.30 23.38 -10.00
CA ARG A 115 -27.16 24.33 -10.71
C ARG A 115 -28.59 23.81 -10.78
N TRP A 116 -29.54 24.70 -10.53
CA TRP A 116 -30.95 24.38 -10.64
C TRP A 116 -31.37 24.43 -12.11
N VAL A 117 -32.02 23.36 -12.57
CA VAL A 117 -32.41 23.20 -13.97
C VAL A 117 -33.89 22.88 -14.03
N PRO A 118 -34.71 23.68 -14.75
CA PRO A 118 -36.12 23.39 -14.90
C PRO A 118 -36.33 22.03 -15.58
N LEU A 119 -37.33 21.26 -15.13
CA LEU A 119 -37.58 19.92 -15.68
C LEU A 119 -37.89 19.95 -17.19
N TRP A 120 -38.52 21.01 -17.70
CA TRP A 120 -38.84 21.14 -19.12
C TRP A 120 -37.59 21.17 -20.02
N THR A 121 -36.45 21.68 -19.53
CA THR A 121 -35.18 21.69 -20.29
C THR A 121 -34.57 20.30 -20.46
N LEU A 122 -34.98 19.35 -19.61
CA LEU A 122 -34.59 17.94 -19.68
C LEU A 122 -35.63 17.09 -20.44
N GLY A 123 -36.62 17.71 -21.08
CA GLY A 123 -37.65 17.03 -21.86
C GLY A 123 -38.81 16.44 -21.05
N TYR A 124 -38.94 16.76 -19.76
CA TYR A 124 -40.10 16.32 -18.97
C TYR A 124 -41.35 17.12 -19.36
N PRO A 125 -42.51 16.46 -19.54
CA PRO A 125 -43.75 17.14 -19.89
C PRO A 125 -44.21 18.02 -18.72
N VAL A 126 -44.37 19.32 -18.97
CA VAL A 126 -45.05 20.21 -18.04
C VAL A 126 -46.54 19.94 -18.14
N ALA A 127 -47.12 19.30 -17.12
CA ALA A 127 -48.55 19.07 -17.08
C ALA A 127 -49.26 20.41 -17.01
N ARG A 128 -50.03 20.74 -18.06
CA ARG A 128 -51.03 21.80 -17.98
C ARG A 128 -52.07 21.32 -16.98
N ALA A 129 -52.08 21.90 -15.77
CA ALA A 129 -53.19 21.69 -14.87
C ALA A 129 -54.48 21.99 -15.66
N PRO A 130 -55.46 21.07 -15.71
CA PRO A 130 -56.72 21.37 -16.36
C PRO A 130 -57.27 22.61 -15.65
N HIS A 131 -57.47 23.68 -16.42
CA HIS A 131 -58.24 24.80 -15.91
C HIS A 131 -59.63 24.23 -15.62
N HIS A 132 -59.95 24.00 -14.34
CA HIS A 132 -61.32 23.82 -13.91
C HIS A 132 -62.02 25.17 -14.09
N HIS A 133 -62.34 25.50 -15.34
CA HIS A 133 -63.41 26.43 -15.59
C HIS A 133 -64.69 25.73 -15.16
N ALA A 134 -65.04 25.90 -13.89
CA ALA A 134 -66.35 25.57 -13.37
C ALA A 134 -67.37 26.51 -14.04
N HIS A 135 -67.68 26.25 -15.31
CA HIS A 135 -68.85 26.80 -15.97
C HIS A 135 -69.95 25.75 -15.89
N ALA A 136 -70.45 25.51 -14.68
CA ALA A 136 -71.81 25.03 -14.51
C ALA A 136 -72.75 26.24 -14.67
N GLY A 137 -72.87 26.73 -15.91
CA GLY A 137 -73.76 27.83 -16.25
C GLY A 137 -74.62 27.41 -17.43
N ALA A 138 -75.84 26.98 -17.16
CA ALA A 138 -76.85 26.84 -18.19
C ALA A 138 -77.21 28.25 -18.68
N ASP A 139 -77.08 28.49 -19.99
CA ASP A 139 -77.68 29.62 -20.67
C ASP A 139 -79.21 29.43 -20.64
N LEU A 140 -79.91 30.43 -20.10
CA LEU A 140 -81.37 30.50 -20.07
C LEU A 140 -81.79 31.76 -20.82
N ALA A 141 -82.22 31.61 -22.06
CA ALA A 141 -82.85 32.66 -22.83
C ALA A 141 -84.37 32.47 -22.84
N ILE A 142 -85.12 33.51 -22.43
CA ILE A 142 -86.58 33.57 -22.52
C ILE A 142 -86.94 34.70 -23.48
N THR A 143 -87.41 34.36 -24.67
CA THR A 143 -87.77 35.35 -25.70
C THR A 143 -89.07 34.95 -26.38
N GLY A 144 -90.06 35.85 -26.38
CA GLY A 144 -91.32 35.61 -27.10
C GLY A 144 -92.15 34.44 -26.57
N GLY A 145 -92.03 34.09 -25.28
CA GLY A 145 -92.82 33.03 -24.65
C GLY A 145 -92.26 31.61 -24.81
N ASN A 146 -91.06 31.45 -25.37
CA ASN A 146 -90.32 30.18 -25.32
C ASN A 146 -89.19 30.22 -24.27
N VAL A 147 -88.88 29.06 -23.70
CA VAL A 147 -87.74 28.85 -22.79
C VAL A 147 -86.84 27.81 -23.45
N SER A 148 -85.62 28.20 -23.82
CA SER A 148 -84.61 27.26 -24.32
C SER A 148 -83.50 27.10 -23.29
N LEU A 149 -83.33 25.87 -22.79
CA LEU A 149 -82.21 25.48 -21.92
C LEU A 149 -81.19 24.72 -22.77
N HIS A 150 -80.01 25.31 -22.95
CA HIS A 150 -78.90 24.64 -23.63
C HIS A 150 -78.11 23.83 -22.59
N ALA A 151 -78.56 22.60 -22.34
CA ALA A 151 -77.88 21.64 -21.49
C ALA A 151 -77.13 20.62 -22.35
N GLY A 152 -75.80 20.68 -22.33
CA GLY A 152 -74.95 19.58 -22.77
C GLY A 152 -74.30 19.78 -24.13
N GLY A 153 -73.03 20.19 -24.08
CA GLY A 153 -72.10 20.02 -25.18
C GLY A 153 -70.72 20.40 -24.69
N SER A 154 -69.89 19.41 -24.33
CA SER A 154 -68.46 19.59 -24.18
C SER A 154 -67.88 19.98 -25.54
N VAL A 155 -67.93 21.27 -25.86
CA VAL A 155 -67.24 21.82 -27.03
C VAL A 155 -65.76 21.64 -26.76
N LEU A 156 -65.13 20.75 -27.52
CA LEU A 156 -63.68 20.68 -27.62
C LEU A 156 -63.22 21.95 -28.36
N THR A 157 -63.13 23.05 -27.62
CA THR A 157 -62.63 24.31 -28.14
C THR A 157 -61.16 24.12 -28.45
N ARG A 158 -60.78 24.34 -29.71
CA ARG A 158 -59.39 24.45 -30.17
C ARG A 158 -58.63 25.39 -29.22
N PRO A 159 -57.40 25.08 -28.77
CA PRO A 159 -56.77 25.84 -27.70
C PRO A 159 -56.67 27.31 -28.08
N ALA A 160 -57.52 28.13 -27.48
CA ALA A 160 -57.36 29.57 -27.50
C ALA A 160 -56.00 29.85 -26.88
N HIS A 161 -55.18 30.63 -27.58
CA HIS A 161 -53.86 31.03 -27.17
C HIS A 161 -54.04 32.02 -26.01
N SER A 162 -54.40 31.51 -24.84
CA SER A 162 -54.55 32.28 -23.61
C SER A 162 -53.16 32.79 -23.26
N GLY A 163 -52.91 34.07 -23.56
CA GLY A 163 -51.66 34.81 -23.35
C GLY A 163 -51.33 35.04 -21.88
N HIS A 164 -51.36 33.99 -21.07
CA HIS A 164 -50.78 34.00 -19.73
C HIS A 164 -49.41 33.32 -19.80
N PRO A 165 -48.31 34.03 -19.48
CA PRO A 165 -47.01 33.40 -19.32
C PRO A 165 -47.09 32.47 -18.11
N TRP A 166 -47.32 31.19 -18.38
CA TRP A 166 -47.24 30.17 -17.35
C TRP A 166 -45.76 29.93 -17.09
N TYR A 167 -45.24 30.36 -15.95
CA TYR A 167 -43.87 30.07 -15.53
C TYR A 167 -43.82 28.60 -15.09
N PRO A 168 -43.23 27.67 -15.87
CA PRO A 168 -43.12 26.27 -15.47
C PRO A 168 -42.01 26.06 -14.42
N ALA A 169 -41.65 27.10 -13.67
CA ALA A 169 -40.47 27.16 -12.81
C ALA A 169 -40.66 26.46 -11.45
N LEU A 170 -41.84 25.87 -11.17
CA LEU A 170 -42.08 25.23 -9.88
C LEU A 170 -41.51 23.80 -9.78
N ALA A 171 -41.15 23.19 -10.90
CA ALA A 171 -40.56 21.86 -10.92
C ALA A 171 -39.20 21.88 -11.65
N GLY A 172 -38.14 21.57 -10.91
CA GLY A 172 -36.78 21.49 -11.41
C GLY A 172 -35.95 20.51 -10.60
N THR A 173 -34.76 20.24 -11.08
CA THR A 173 -33.80 19.36 -10.42
C THR A 173 -32.44 20.03 -10.30
N TRP A 174 -31.64 19.59 -9.33
CA TRP A 174 -30.26 20.03 -9.18
C TRP A 174 -29.35 19.12 -10.01
N ILE A 175 -28.66 19.71 -10.98
CA ILE A 175 -27.65 19.03 -11.77
C ILE A 175 -26.28 19.55 -11.35
N ARG A 176 -25.27 18.71 -11.45
CA ARG A 176 -23.87 19.05 -11.19
C ARG A 176 -23.09 19.07 -12.49
N ASP A 177 -22.10 19.94 -12.57
CA ASP A 177 -21.20 20.02 -13.72
C ASP A 177 -20.20 18.85 -13.70
N ALA A 178 -19.69 18.49 -14.87
CA ALA A 178 -18.66 17.45 -14.99
C ALA A 178 -17.30 18.03 -14.61
N CYS A 179 -16.57 17.32 -13.75
CA CYS A 179 -15.26 17.71 -13.24
C CYS A 179 -14.21 16.64 -13.49
N HIS A 180 -13.02 17.04 -13.94
CA HIS A 180 -11.84 16.18 -14.07
C HIS A 180 -10.74 16.60 -13.11
N ALA A 181 -10.03 15.62 -12.55
CA ALA A 181 -8.87 15.89 -11.71
C ALA A 181 -7.74 16.50 -12.55
N LEU A 182 -7.19 17.62 -12.09
CA LEU A 182 -6.04 18.24 -12.73
C LEU A 182 -4.75 17.49 -12.39
N PRO A 183 -3.79 17.42 -13.33
CA PRO A 183 -2.47 16.90 -13.02
C PRO A 183 -1.77 17.84 -12.03
N GLN A 184 -1.03 17.26 -11.09
CA GLN A 184 -0.32 18.00 -10.03
C GLN A 184 0.49 19.23 -10.49
N PRO A 185 1.29 19.21 -11.58
CA PRO A 185 1.99 20.42 -12.03
C PRO A 185 1.05 21.57 -12.38
N GLU A 186 -0.13 21.28 -12.93
CA GLU A 186 -1.14 22.28 -13.29
C GLU A 186 -1.81 22.87 -12.05
N VAL A 187 -2.07 22.06 -11.02
CA VAL A 187 -2.54 22.54 -9.71
C VAL A 187 -1.56 23.56 -9.13
N CYS A 188 -0.26 23.23 -9.16
CA CYS A 188 0.79 24.10 -8.67
C CYS A 188 0.90 25.41 -9.48
N ALA A 189 0.73 25.35 -10.80
CA ALA A 189 0.72 26.54 -11.65
C ALA A 189 -0.46 27.47 -11.27
N ARG A 190 -1.68 26.94 -11.18
CA ARG A 190 -2.88 27.72 -10.83
C ARG A 190 -2.82 28.33 -9.43
N LEU A 191 -2.27 27.61 -8.45
CA LEU A 191 -2.07 28.15 -7.10
C LEU A 191 -1.07 29.32 -7.10
N ARG A 192 0.01 29.23 -7.89
CA ARG A 192 0.95 30.35 -8.05
C ARG A 192 0.30 31.55 -8.73
N ASP A 193 -0.47 31.31 -9.80
CA ASP A 193 -1.20 32.37 -10.50
C ASP A 193 -2.19 33.08 -9.58
N ARG A 194 -2.93 32.33 -8.76
CA ARG A 194 -3.87 32.89 -7.78
C ARG A 194 -3.16 33.73 -6.72
N ARG A 195 -2.03 33.25 -6.20
CA ARG A 195 -1.20 34.02 -5.25
C ARG A 195 -0.71 35.33 -5.89
N ASP A 196 -0.25 35.28 -7.13
CA ASP A 196 0.28 36.45 -7.82
C ASP A 196 -0.83 37.46 -8.15
N GLU A 197 -2.04 36.99 -8.47
CA GLU A 197 -3.24 37.82 -8.57
C GLU A 197 -3.57 38.54 -7.25
N ILE A 198 -3.57 37.79 -6.13
CA ILE A 198 -3.79 38.36 -4.79
C ILE A 198 -2.76 39.47 -4.51
N ARG A 199 -1.47 39.20 -4.75
CA ARG A 199 -0.39 40.18 -4.52
C ARG A 199 -0.53 41.45 -5.37
N ARG A 200 -0.93 41.30 -6.64
CA ARG A 200 -1.20 42.45 -7.52
C ARG A 200 -2.36 43.30 -7.00
N ARG A 201 -3.43 42.67 -6.53
CA ARG A 201 -4.63 43.36 -6.01
C ARG A 201 -4.42 43.97 -4.63
N PHE A 202 -3.57 43.38 -3.81
CA PHE A 202 -3.39 43.73 -2.40
C PHE A 202 -3.09 45.21 -2.15
N PHE A 203 -2.27 45.84 -3.00
CA PHE A 203 -1.89 47.24 -2.86
C PHE A 203 -3.05 48.22 -3.05
N ASN A 204 -4.02 47.89 -3.91
CA ASN A 204 -5.19 48.72 -4.22
C ASN A 204 -6.43 48.33 -3.41
N ALA A 205 -6.37 47.26 -2.61
CA ALA A 205 -7.50 46.72 -1.86
C ALA A 205 -7.79 47.53 -0.58
N GLN A 206 -9.07 47.56 -0.20
CA GLN A 206 -9.53 48.20 1.05
C GLN A 206 -9.01 47.45 2.30
N PRO A 207 -8.95 48.07 3.49
CA PRO A 207 -8.43 47.42 4.70
C PRO A 207 -9.03 46.04 5.01
N SER A 208 -10.36 45.93 4.98
CA SER A 208 -11.10 44.67 5.22
C SER A 208 -10.83 43.63 4.14
N GLU A 209 -10.75 44.05 2.89
CA GLU A 209 -10.39 43.18 1.76
C GLU A 209 -8.96 42.64 1.90
N ARG A 210 -8.01 43.47 2.34
CA ARG A 210 -6.63 43.04 2.61
C ARG A 210 -6.56 41.97 3.70
N ASP A 211 -7.43 42.02 4.70
CA ASP A 211 -7.47 40.99 5.74
C ASP A 211 -7.90 39.63 5.17
N LEU A 212 -8.93 39.62 4.31
CA LEU A 212 -9.37 38.41 3.61
C LEU A 212 -8.26 37.86 2.68
N LEU A 213 -7.64 38.74 1.89
CA LEU A 213 -6.55 38.37 0.98
C LEU A 213 -5.34 37.78 1.73
N ARG A 214 -5.02 38.27 2.94
CA ARG A 214 -3.94 37.71 3.79
C ARG A 214 -4.26 36.29 4.31
N VAL A 215 -5.53 35.99 4.57
CA VAL A 215 -5.95 34.64 4.97
C VAL A 215 -5.86 33.70 3.78
N GLU A 216 -6.35 34.13 2.62
CA GLU A 216 -6.32 33.35 1.38
C GLU A 216 -4.87 33.08 0.93
N GLU A 217 -4.01 34.10 0.89
CA GLU A 217 -2.60 33.94 0.52
C GLU A 217 -1.87 32.96 1.46
N ARG A 218 -2.13 33.02 2.77
CA ARG A 218 -1.54 32.06 3.72
C ARG A 218 -2.00 30.62 3.43
N GLY A 219 -3.27 30.42 3.11
CA GLY A 219 -3.79 29.10 2.73
C GLY A 219 -3.12 28.57 1.45
N ILE A 220 -2.96 29.43 0.45
CA ILE A 220 -2.30 29.08 -0.81
C ILE A 220 -0.83 28.76 -0.60
N ASN A 221 -0.11 29.59 0.16
CA ASN A 221 1.31 29.35 0.46
C ASN A 221 1.50 28.02 1.21
N ALA A 222 0.67 27.71 2.21
CA ALA A 222 0.75 26.46 2.95
C ALA A 222 0.54 25.22 2.04
N ARG A 223 -0.36 25.32 1.06
CA ARG A 223 -0.60 24.26 0.07
C ARG A 223 0.57 24.13 -0.91
N LEU A 224 1.10 25.24 -1.41
CA LEU A 224 2.28 25.25 -2.28
C LEU A 224 3.50 24.62 -1.59
N ASP A 225 3.75 24.96 -0.34
CA ASP A 225 4.88 24.42 0.44
C ASP A 225 4.73 22.90 0.69
N SER A 226 3.50 22.44 0.90
CA SER A 226 3.20 21.02 1.15
C SER A 226 3.23 20.16 -0.11
N ASP A 227 2.65 20.64 -1.21
CA ASP A 227 2.31 19.81 -2.37
C ASP A 227 3.22 20.06 -3.59
N CYS A 228 3.77 21.28 -3.72
CA CYS A 228 4.49 21.72 -4.93
C CYS A 228 6.02 21.81 -4.75
N GLY A 229 6.48 21.65 -3.51
CA GLY A 229 7.88 21.77 -3.12
C GLY A 229 8.36 23.24 -3.07
N ALA A 230 9.20 23.55 -2.09
CA ALA A 230 9.84 24.86 -1.97
C ALA A 230 10.77 25.10 -3.18
N ARG A 231 10.40 26.01 -4.07
CA ARG A 231 11.29 26.60 -5.07
C ARG A 231 11.04 28.10 -5.14
#